data_AF-A0A1M6M9U2-F1
#
_entry.id   AF-A0A1M6M9U2-F1
#
_cell.length_a   1.000
_cell.length_b   1.000
_cell.length_c   1.000
_cell.angle_alpha   90.00
_cell.angle_beta   90.00
_cell.angle_gamma   90.00
#
_symmetry.space_group_name_H-M   'P 1'
#
loop_
_entity.id
_entity.type
_entity.pdbx_description
1 polymer ?
#
loop_
_entity_poly.entity_id
_entity_poly.type
_entity_poly.pdbx_seq_one_letter_code
_entity_poly.pdbx_strand_id
1 'polypeptide(L)'
;MVKIVIQQPNRIIKCMDVYKAPYKTVLIQLYEDALLKYDDSNLRKSILNNFDNQPENLIGKFEELGLDSELVKPSYIFDTGDLEKRIVKNIKGNPEVTYHEDNYKHFLNIKRTVKKLVEDLSYDNR
;
A
#
# COMPACT_ATOMS: atom_id res chain seq x y z
N MET A 1 7.40 -13.63 -27.01
CA MET A 1 7.21 -13.77 -25.55
C MET A 1 6.42 -12.64 -24.89
N VAL A 2 6.33 -11.43 -25.49
CA VAL A 2 5.74 -10.23 -24.84
C VAL A 2 4.22 -10.08 -25.02
N LYS A 3 3.60 -10.66 -26.06
CA LYS A 3 2.15 -10.54 -26.35
C LYS A 3 1.20 -11.17 -25.32
N ILE A 4 1.68 -11.97 -24.36
CA ILE A 4 0.81 -12.76 -23.48
C ILE A 4 0.75 -12.17 -22.05
N VAL A 5 1.50 -11.11 -21.72
CA VAL A 5 1.63 -10.63 -20.33
C VAL A 5 0.39 -9.85 -19.81
N ILE A 6 -0.39 -9.20 -20.68
CA ILE A 6 -1.39 -8.19 -20.21
C ILE A 6 -2.85 -8.67 -20.34
N GLN A 7 -3.11 -9.73 -21.11
CA GLN A 7 -4.44 -10.38 -21.12
C GLN A 7 -4.61 -11.44 -20.02
N GLN A 8 -3.59 -11.64 -19.19
CA GLN A 8 -3.60 -12.63 -18.12
C GLN A 8 -3.21 -11.92 -16.81
N PRO A 9 -4.18 -11.46 -15.99
CA PRO A 9 -3.90 -10.75 -14.73
C PRO A 9 -2.93 -11.52 -13.82
N ASN A 10 -2.94 -12.85 -13.93
CA ASN A 10 -2.04 -13.76 -13.21
C ASN A 10 -0.56 -13.54 -13.54
N ARG A 11 -0.22 -12.99 -14.72
CA ARG A 11 1.17 -12.72 -15.10
C ARG A 11 1.70 -11.45 -14.45
N ILE A 12 0.87 -10.41 -14.33
CA ILE A 12 1.25 -9.20 -13.59
C ILE A 12 1.48 -9.56 -12.12
N ILE A 13 0.60 -10.38 -11.53
CA ILE A 13 0.75 -10.88 -10.16
C ILE A 13 2.06 -11.66 -9.98
N LYS A 14 2.42 -12.54 -10.92
CA LYS A 14 3.72 -13.23 -10.89
C LYS A 14 4.90 -12.27 -11.02
N CYS A 15 4.79 -11.22 -11.82
CA CYS A 15 5.82 -10.19 -11.90
C CYS A 15 5.95 -9.41 -10.59
N MET A 16 4.84 -9.11 -9.90
CA MET A 16 4.88 -8.47 -8.59
C MET A 16 5.68 -9.30 -7.58
N ASP A 17 5.44 -10.62 -7.54
CA ASP A 17 6.18 -11.52 -6.66
C ASP A 17 7.66 -11.66 -7.04
N VAL A 18 7.97 -11.89 -8.32
CA VAL A 18 9.36 -12.06 -8.80
C VAL A 18 10.20 -10.83 -8.55
N TYR A 19 9.66 -9.64 -8.84
CA TYR A 19 10.40 -8.38 -8.72
C TYR A 19 10.23 -7.71 -7.35
N LYS A 20 9.41 -8.30 -6.47
CA LYS A 20 9.01 -7.71 -5.18
C LYS A 20 8.58 -6.25 -5.34
N ALA A 21 7.74 -6.01 -6.34
CA ALA A 21 7.35 -4.67 -6.79
C ALA A 21 5.81 -4.52 -6.81
N PRO A 22 5.28 -3.34 -6.43
CA PRO A 22 3.85 -3.07 -6.51
C PRO A 22 3.29 -3.15 -7.94
N TYR A 23 1.99 -3.41 -8.06
CA TYR A 23 1.26 -3.52 -9.34
C TYR A 23 1.59 -2.39 -10.31
N LYS A 24 1.50 -1.13 -9.86
CA LYS A 24 1.76 0.05 -10.70
C LYS A 24 3.22 0.13 -11.14
N THR A 25 4.17 -0.25 -10.30
CA THR A 25 5.59 -0.27 -10.66
C THR A 25 5.85 -1.27 -11.78
N VAL A 26 5.25 -2.47 -11.70
CA VAL A 26 5.33 -3.48 -12.75
C VAL A 26 4.74 -2.93 -14.06
N LEU A 27 3.57 -2.28 -14.01
CA LEU A 27 2.94 -1.71 -15.20
C LEU A 27 3.76 -0.56 -15.83
N ILE A 28 4.36 0.31 -15.02
CA ILE A 28 5.23 1.39 -15.52
C ILE A 28 6.42 0.78 -16.27
N GLN A 29 7.10 -0.21 -15.68
CA GLN A 29 8.24 -0.86 -16.33
C GLN A 29 7.83 -1.53 -17.65
N LEU A 30 6.66 -2.19 -17.67
CA LEU A 30 6.12 -2.79 -18.89
C LEU A 30 5.80 -1.74 -19.95
N TYR A 31 5.31 -0.56 -19.55
CA TYR A 31 5.00 0.53 -20.45
C TYR A 31 6.28 1.12 -21.07
N GLU A 32 7.30 1.35 -20.25
CA GLU A 32 8.61 1.84 -20.70
C GLU A 32 9.26 0.86 -21.69
N ASP A 33 9.21 -0.43 -21.38
CA ASP A 33 9.71 -1.46 -22.28
C ASP A 33 8.92 -1.51 -23.59
N ALA A 34 7.59 -1.39 -23.52
CA ALA A 34 6.73 -1.32 -24.70
C ALA A 34 7.04 -0.11 -25.58
N LEU A 35 7.41 1.03 -24.98
CA LEU A 35 7.78 2.26 -25.67
C LEU A 35 9.18 2.19 -26.27
N LEU A 36 10.18 1.80 -25.47
CA LEU A 36 11.59 1.99 -25.78
C LEU A 36 12.24 0.77 -26.45
N LYS A 37 11.75 -0.44 -26.15
CA LYS A 37 12.38 -1.69 -26.62
C LYS A 37 11.59 -2.37 -27.74
N TYR A 38 10.26 -2.32 -27.66
CA TYR A 38 9.40 -3.13 -28.53
C TYR A 38 8.54 -2.31 -29.51
N ASP A 39 8.45 -1.00 -29.33
CA ASP A 39 7.53 -0.09 -30.05
C ASP A 39 6.09 -0.63 -30.17
N ASP A 40 5.60 -1.30 -29.12
CA ASP A 40 4.28 -1.93 -29.13
C ASP A 40 3.22 -0.94 -28.66
N SER A 41 2.58 -0.25 -29.60
CA SER A 41 1.51 0.72 -29.32
C SER A 41 0.24 0.07 -28.73
N ASN A 42 -0.04 -1.20 -29.05
CA ASN A 42 -1.20 -1.91 -28.51
C ASN A 42 -0.98 -2.28 -27.05
N LEU A 43 0.23 -2.73 -26.71
CA LEU A 43 0.62 -3.02 -25.34
C LEU A 43 0.56 -1.77 -24.47
N ARG A 44 1.08 -0.64 -24.97
CA ARG A 44 1.00 0.67 -24.29
C ARG A 44 -0.44 1.07 -23.99
N LYS A 45 -1.33 1.00 -24.98
CA LYS A 45 -2.76 1.30 -24.80
C LYS A 45 -3.41 0.37 -23.78
N SER A 46 -3.10 -0.93 -23.84
CA SER A 46 -3.63 -1.93 -22.91
C SER A 46 -3.19 -1.66 -21.47
N ILE A 47 -1.94 -1.24 -21.25
CA ILE A 47 -1.44 -0.85 -19.93
C ILE A 47 -2.17 0.38 -19.41
N LEU A 48 -2.28 1.44 -20.22
CA LEU A 48 -2.95 2.68 -19.81
C LEU A 48 -4.42 2.41 -19.44
N ASN A 49 -5.13 1.58 -20.21
CA ASN A 49 -6.52 1.22 -19.92
C ASN A 49 -6.69 0.40 -18.64
N ASN A 50 -5.63 -0.24 -18.12
CA ASN A 50 -5.68 -1.08 -16.91
C ASN A 50 -4.79 -0.54 -15.77
N PHE A 51 -4.28 0.67 -15.91
CA PHE A 51 -3.31 1.24 -14.98
C PHE A 51 -3.88 1.38 -13.56
N ASP A 52 -5.15 1.78 -13.47
CA ASP A 52 -5.88 1.91 -12.21
C ASP A 52 -6.78 0.70 -11.90
N ASN A 53 -6.89 -0.27 -12.82
CA ASN A 53 -7.73 -1.45 -12.67
C ASN A 53 -6.93 -2.60 -12.02
N GLN A 54 -6.55 -2.42 -10.76
CA GLN A 54 -5.90 -3.48 -9.99
C GLN A 54 -6.85 -4.68 -9.82
N PRO A 55 -6.36 -5.93 -9.92
CA PRO A 55 -7.19 -7.11 -9.71
C PRO A 55 -7.88 -7.09 -8.33
N GLU A 56 -9.18 -7.41 -8.31
CA GLU A 56 -9.88 -7.66 -7.05
C GLU A 56 -9.32 -8.92 -6.34
N ASN A 57 -9.39 -8.93 -5.01
CA ASN A 57 -8.91 -10.01 -4.14
C ASN A 57 -7.47 -10.47 -4.42
N LEU A 58 -6.51 -9.55 -4.37
CA LEU A 58 -5.10 -9.89 -4.61
C LEU A 58 -4.54 -10.91 -3.64
N ILE A 59 -4.94 -10.84 -2.36
CA ILE A 59 -4.48 -11.78 -1.34
C ILE A 59 -4.82 -13.21 -1.77
N GLY A 60 -6.10 -13.47 -2.09
CA GLY A 60 -6.54 -14.79 -2.55
C GLY A 60 -5.85 -15.22 -3.85
N LYS A 61 -5.63 -14.30 -4.80
CA LYS A 61 -4.89 -14.64 -6.04
C LYS A 61 -3.42 -14.97 -5.81
N PHE A 62 -2.76 -14.33 -4.84
CA PHE A 62 -1.39 -14.68 -4.45
C PHE A 62 -1.36 -16.09 -3.86
N GLU A 63 -2.31 -16.41 -2.97
CA GLU A 63 -2.43 -17.73 -2.34
C GLU A 63 -2.75 -18.84 -3.35
N GLU A 64 -3.72 -18.62 -4.25
CA GLU A 64 -4.06 -19.54 -5.35
C GLU A 64 -2.87 -19.85 -6.26
N LEU A 65 -1.99 -18.86 -6.46
CA LEU A 65 -0.79 -18.99 -7.29
C LEU A 65 0.44 -19.51 -6.52
N GLY A 66 0.31 -19.77 -5.21
CA GLY A 66 1.41 -20.20 -4.35
C GLY A 66 2.50 -19.14 -4.13
N LEU A 67 2.12 -17.85 -4.17
CA LEU A 67 3.00 -16.69 -3.99
C LEU A 67 2.88 -16.15 -2.56
N ASP A 68 3.86 -15.33 -2.16
CA ASP A 68 3.88 -14.70 -0.84
C ASP A 68 2.81 -13.60 -0.73
N SER A 69 1.68 -13.92 -0.10
CA SER A 69 0.55 -12.98 0.04
C SER A 69 0.84 -11.82 0.99
N GLU A 70 1.87 -11.90 1.83
CA GLU A 70 2.30 -10.78 2.69
C GLU A 70 2.73 -9.56 1.86
N LEU A 71 3.15 -9.76 0.61
CA LEU A 71 3.51 -8.66 -0.31
C LEU A 71 2.33 -7.74 -0.65
N VAL A 72 1.09 -8.25 -0.57
CA VAL A 72 -0.13 -7.52 -0.95
C VAL A 72 -1.09 -7.30 0.21
N LYS A 73 -0.78 -7.81 1.40
CA LYS A 73 -1.56 -7.53 2.59
C LYS A 73 -1.34 -6.08 3.04
N PRO A 74 -2.40 -5.40 3.53
CA PRO A 74 -2.25 -4.10 4.15
C PRO A 74 -1.32 -4.20 5.37
N SER A 75 -0.36 -3.28 5.47
CA SER A 75 0.61 -3.30 6.58
C SER A 75 0.04 -2.76 7.90
N TYR A 76 -1.11 -2.07 7.86
CA TYR A 76 -1.75 -1.39 8.99
C TYR A 76 -0.80 -0.57 9.87
N ILE A 77 0.30 -0.04 9.29
CA ILE A 77 1.28 0.74 10.03
C ILE A 77 0.64 2.08 10.42
N PHE A 78 0.52 2.31 11.73
CA PHE A 78 0.03 3.56 12.31
C PHE A 78 1.15 4.24 13.10
N ASP A 79 1.84 5.20 12.47
CA ASP A 79 2.89 5.99 13.11
C ASP A 79 2.38 7.39 13.48
N THR A 80 2.54 7.73 14.75
CA THR A 80 2.17 9.04 15.31
C THR A 80 3.33 9.69 16.08
N GLY A 81 4.53 9.12 16.00
CA GLY A 81 5.68 9.53 16.81
C GLY A 81 6.04 11.01 16.63
N ASP A 82 6.07 11.50 15.39
CA ASP A 82 6.41 12.90 15.12
C ASP A 82 5.30 13.89 15.51
N LEU A 83 4.03 13.47 15.42
CA LEU A 83 2.91 14.26 15.92
C LEU A 83 2.97 14.38 17.46
N GLU A 84 3.19 13.25 18.14
CA GLU A 84 3.32 13.20 19.59
C GLU A 84 4.49 14.07 20.09
N LYS A 85 5.67 13.98 19.45
CA LYS A 85 6.82 14.86 19.76
C LYS A 85 6.46 16.34 19.64
N ARG A 86 5.72 16.74 18.58
CA ARG A 86 5.28 18.13 18.38
C ARG A 86 4.29 18.59 19.45
N ILE A 87 3.35 17.74 19.86
CA ILE A 87 2.40 18.05 20.93
C ILE A 87 3.16 18.27 22.25
N VAL A 88 4.04 17.33 22.63
CA VAL A 88 4.85 17.42 23.86
C VAL A 88 5.76 18.66 23.85
N LYS A 89 6.34 19.01 22.70
CA LYS A 89 7.14 20.23 22.54
C LYS A 89 6.31 21.49 22.81
N ASN A 90 5.07 21.56 22.31
CA ASN A 90 4.20 22.72 22.52
C ASN A 90 3.71 22.85 23.96
N ILE A 91 3.40 21.73 24.63
CA ILE A 91 3.09 21.71 26.08
C ILE A 91 4.27 22.31 26.87
N LYS A 92 5.50 21.86 26.59
CA LYS A 92 6.70 22.35 27.28
C LYS A 92 7.03 23.80 26.97
N GLY A 93 6.75 24.25 25.75
CA GLY A 93 7.06 25.61 25.28
C GLY A 93 6.08 26.67 25.76
N ASN A 94 4.83 26.28 26.09
CA ASN A 94 3.76 27.20 26.49
C ASN A 94 3.01 26.60 27.71
N PRO A 95 3.66 26.47 28.88
CA PRO A 95 3.08 25.81 30.05
C PRO A 95 1.83 26.52 30.61
N GLU A 96 1.65 27.81 30.32
CA GLU A 96 0.47 28.60 30.67
C GLU A 96 -0.78 28.20 29.87
N VAL A 97 -0.59 27.50 28.75
CA VAL A 97 -1.66 27.09 27.84
C VAL A 97 -2.21 25.73 28.25
N THR A 98 -3.22 25.74 29.11
CA THR A 98 -3.77 24.54 29.75
C THR A 98 -4.44 23.55 28.79
N TYR A 99 -5.01 24.02 27.67
CA TYR A 99 -5.70 23.14 26.72
C TYR A 99 -4.76 22.17 25.99
N HIS A 100 -3.44 22.43 25.97
CA HIS A 100 -2.49 21.51 25.35
C HIS A 100 -2.46 20.13 26.03
N GLU A 101 -2.68 20.08 27.35
CA GLU A 101 -2.74 18.82 28.09
C GLU A 101 -3.99 18.00 27.74
N ASP A 102 -5.15 18.66 27.65
CA ASP A 102 -6.41 18.00 27.32
C ASP A 102 -6.41 17.50 25.86
N ASN A 103 -5.83 18.28 24.95
CA ASN A 103 -5.58 17.83 23.57
C ASN A 103 -4.66 16.60 23.52
N TYR A 104 -3.63 16.55 24.38
CA TYR A 104 -2.74 15.39 24.45
C TYR A 104 -3.46 14.14 24.99
N LYS A 105 -4.29 14.28 26.03
CA LYS A 105 -5.15 13.18 26.51
C LYS A 105 -6.09 12.68 25.42
N HIS A 106 -6.69 13.58 24.64
CA HIS A 106 -7.53 13.22 23.51
C HIS A 106 -6.76 12.47 22.42
N PHE A 107 -5.58 12.96 22.04
CA PHE A 107 -4.68 12.28 21.11
C PHE A 107 -4.30 10.87 21.59
N LEU A 108 -3.98 10.70 22.88
CA LEU A 108 -3.70 9.39 23.46
C LEU A 108 -4.91 8.44 23.38
N ASN A 109 -6.13 8.98 23.52
CA ASN A 109 -7.34 8.18 23.34
C ASN A 109 -7.49 7.70 21.89
N ILE A 110 -7.32 8.60 20.91
CA ILE A 110 -7.33 8.24 19.48
C ILE A 110 -6.29 7.16 19.19
N LYS A 111 -5.05 7.35 19.68
CA LYS A 111 -3.95 6.40 19.48
C LYS A 111 -4.29 5.01 20.02
N ARG A 112 -4.93 4.91 21.18
CA ARG A 112 -5.40 3.63 21.75
C ARG A 112 -6.52 3.01 20.91
N THR A 113 -7.50 3.80 20.49
CA THR A 113 -8.61 3.32 19.67
C THR A 113 -8.13 2.76 18.33
N VAL A 114 -7.29 3.50 17.62
CA VAL A 114 -6.73 3.04 16.33
C VAL A 114 -5.90 1.77 16.53
N LYS A 115 -5.09 1.69 17.59
CA LYS A 115 -4.31 0.48 17.88
C LYS A 115 -5.20 -0.75 18.06
N LYS A 116 -6.29 -0.64 18.82
CA LYS A 116 -7.27 -1.73 18.98
C LYS A 116 -7.90 -2.13 17.65
N LEU A 117 -8.33 -1.15 16.86
CA LEU A 117 -8.92 -1.42 15.54
C LEU A 117 -7.94 -2.16 14.61
N VAL A 118 -6.66 -1.78 14.61
CA VAL A 118 -5.61 -2.47 13.85
C VAL A 118 -5.40 -3.89 14.37
N GLU A 119 -5.36 -4.08 15.69
CA GLU A 119 -5.26 -5.41 16.31
C GLU A 119 -6.44 -6.30 15.87
N ASP A 120 -7.68 -5.82 16.02
CA ASP A 120 -8.90 -6.55 15.64
C ASP A 120 -8.88 -6.93 14.14
N LEU A 121 -8.55 -5.98 13.26
CA LEU A 121 -8.40 -6.24 11.82
C LEU A 121 -7.27 -7.24 11.53
N SER A 122 -6.20 -7.26 12.32
CA SER A 122 -5.10 -8.21 12.14
C SER A 122 -5.42 -9.63 12.63
N TYR A 123 -6.45 -9.79 13.47
CA TYR A 123 -6.96 -11.09 13.92
C TYR A 123 -8.00 -11.66 12.95
N ASP A 124 -8.89 -10.82 12.39
CA ASP A 124 -9.88 -11.26 11.40
C ASP A 124 -9.25 -11.73 10.06
N ASN A 125 -8.00 -11.35 9.79
CA ASN A 125 -7.24 -11.71 8.60
C ASN A 125 -6.29 -12.92 8.78
N ARG A 126 -6.39 -13.68 9.89
CA ARG A 126 -5.63 -14.92 10.14
C ARG A 126 -6.55 -16.14 10.18
#